data_AF-A0A7W1N8T4-F1
#
_entry.id   AF-A0A7W1N8T4-F1
#
_cell.length_a   1.000
_cell.length_b   1.000
_cell.length_c   1.000
_cell.angle_alpha   90.00
_cell.angle_beta   90.00
_cell.angle_gamma   90.00
#
_symmetry.space_group_name_H-M   'P 1'
#
loop_
_entity.id
_entity.type
_entity.pdbx_description
1 polymer ?
#
loop_
_entity_poly.entity_id
_entity_poly.type
_entity_poly.pdbx_seq_one_letter_code
_entity_poly.pdbx_strand_id
1 'polypeptide(L)'
;SVILGVLLSARTRFTWPRFAVEEVHRFLAILTGAFVALHGASLLLDRVVPISLGQMLVPFSSPYRPFAVGLGAAAAELMAAVGISNHFRKQMPHRLWRRIHYLTLGVWVLATAHGVLAGSDGTDPWFAGVAAASVAAVGLAFAVRCSVRGRAWLTGTA
;
A
#
# COMPACT_ATOMS: atom_id res chain seq x y z
N SER A 1 1.84 -4.85 5.68
CA SER A 1 2.65 -3.64 5.95
C SER A 1 1.82 -2.44 6.42
N VAL A 2 0.78 -2.03 5.66
CA VAL A 2 -0.05 -0.82 5.95
C VAL A 2 -0.64 -0.80 7.37
N ILE A 3 -1.25 -1.90 7.81
CA ILE A 3 -1.84 -2.04 9.16
C ILE A 3 -0.80 -1.69 10.25
N LEU A 4 0.39 -2.28 10.17
CA LEU A 4 1.47 -2.00 11.12
C LEU A 4 1.92 -0.53 11.06
N GLY A 5 1.97 0.07 9.88
CA GLY A 5 2.30 1.50 9.72
C GLY A 5 1.26 2.42 10.39
N VAL A 6 -0.03 2.10 10.26
CA VAL A 6 -1.13 2.85 10.91
C VAL A 6 -1.04 2.74 12.44
N LEU A 7 -0.84 1.52 12.95
CA LEU A 7 -0.74 1.23 14.38
C LEU A 7 0.53 1.83 15.01
N LEU A 8 1.69 1.70 14.36
CA LEU A 8 2.96 2.30 14.81
C LEU A 8 2.85 3.83 14.92
N SER A 9 2.14 4.47 13.96
CA SER A 9 1.90 5.91 14.01
C SER A 9 0.89 6.31 15.09
N ALA A 10 0.07 5.39 15.60
CA ALA A 10 -0.89 5.64 16.68
C ALA A 10 -0.28 5.48 18.09
N ARG A 11 1.01 5.10 18.21
CA ARG A 11 1.67 4.75 19.49
C ARG A 11 0.88 3.72 20.31
N THR A 12 0.22 2.78 19.62
CA THR A 12 -0.45 1.66 20.29
C THR A 12 0.56 0.83 21.08
N ARG A 13 0.13 0.26 22.22
CA ARG A 13 0.94 -0.71 22.95
C ARG A 13 0.93 -2.02 22.16
N PHE A 14 2.12 -2.53 21.84
CA PHE A 14 2.32 -3.83 21.23
C PHE A 14 2.81 -4.81 22.29
N THR A 15 2.49 -6.09 22.12
CA THR A 15 3.06 -7.17 22.94
C THR A 15 4.54 -7.38 22.64
N TRP A 16 4.96 -7.11 21.42
CA TRP A 16 6.35 -7.20 20.99
C TRP A 16 7.09 -5.86 21.17
N PRO A 17 8.42 -5.88 21.35
CA PRO A 17 9.23 -4.68 21.34
C PRO A 17 9.02 -3.86 20.05
N ARG A 18 9.04 -2.53 20.19
CA ARG A 18 8.78 -1.62 19.06
C ARG A 18 9.72 -1.84 17.87
N PHE A 19 11.00 -2.12 18.13
CA PHE A 19 11.98 -2.37 17.07
C PHE A 19 11.61 -3.60 16.22
N ALA A 20 11.06 -4.66 16.84
CA ALA A 20 10.67 -5.87 16.13
C ALA A 20 9.47 -5.60 15.21
N VAL A 21 8.49 -4.81 15.68
CA VAL A 21 7.35 -4.41 14.85
C VAL A 21 7.78 -3.53 13.68
N GLU A 22 8.73 -2.61 13.91
CA GLU A 22 9.31 -1.77 12.85
C GLU A 22 10.09 -2.60 11.81
N GLU A 23 10.80 -3.64 12.26
CA GLU A 23 11.50 -4.57 11.37
C GLU A 23 10.54 -5.41 10.53
N VAL A 24 9.48 -5.95 11.12
CA VAL A 24 8.42 -6.67 10.37
C VAL A 24 7.77 -5.74 9.34
N HIS A 25 7.46 -4.49 9.71
CA HIS A 25 6.93 -3.51 8.77
C HIS A 25 7.88 -3.26 7.59
N ARG A 26 9.18 -3.08 7.87
CA ARG A 26 10.23 -2.88 6.85
C ARG A 26 10.38 -4.11 5.95
N PHE A 27 10.45 -5.30 6.52
CA PHE A 27 10.54 -6.56 5.78
C PHE A 27 9.35 -6.74 4.85
N LEU A 28 8.13 -6.57 5.36
CA LEU A 28 6.91 -6.65 4.55
C LEU A 28 6.88 -5.60 3.44
N ALA A 29 7.38 -4.38 3.68
CA ALA A 29 7.44 -3.35 2.66
C ALA A 29 8.40 -3.72 1.51
N ILE A 30 9.58 -4.26 1.84
CA ILE A 30 10.56 -4.74 0.84
C ILE A 30 9.98 -5.92 0.07
N LEU A 31 9.37 -6.87 0.77
CA LEU A 31 8.74 -8.03 0.17
C LEU A 31 7.62 -7.63 -0.81
N THR A 32 6.75 -6.70 -0.41
CA THR A 32 5.71 -6.15 -1.30
C THR A 32 6.35 -5.49 -2.54
N GLY A 33 7.38 -4.66 -2.38
CA GLY A 33 8.07 -4.04 -3.52
C GLY A 33 8.67 -5.07 -4.48
N ALA A 34 9.28 -6.13 -3.94
CA ALA A 34 9.84 -7.22 -4.76
C ALA A 34 8.75 -7.97 -5.54
N PHE A 35 7.63 -8.33 -4.90
CA PHE A 35 6.53 -9.00 -5.60
C PHE A 35 5.82 -8.10 -6.63
N VAL A 36 5.70 -6.81 -6.38
CA VAL A 36 5.16 -5.85 -7.37
C VAL A 36 6.10 -5.73 -8.56
N ALA A 37 7.41 -5.67 -8.34
CA ALA A 37 8.39 -5.67 -9.43
C ALA A 37 8.33 -6.97 -10.25
N LEU A 38 8.23 -8.13 -9.59
CA LEU A 38 8.06 -9.42 -10.26
C LEU A 38 6.75 -9.51 -11.05
N HIS A 39 5.65 -9.03 -10.46
CA HIS A 39 4.35 -8.96 -11.12
C HIS A 39 4.43 -8.10 -12.39
N GLY A 40 4.97 -6.88 -12.30
CA GLY A 40 5.18 -6.03 -13.47
C GLY A 40 6.09 -6.68 -14.51
N ALA A 41 7.22 -7.25 -14.09
CA ALA A 41 8.13 -7.94 -15.01
C ALA A 41 7.46 -9.12 -15.74
N SER A 42 6.59 -9.88 -15.06
CA SER A 42 5.83 -10.97 -15.69
C SER A 42 4.85 -10.47 -16.76
N LEU A 43 4.23 -9.30 -16.59
CA LEU A 43 3.33 -8.71 -17.59
C LEU A 43 4.06 -8.32 -18.88
N LEU A 44 5.34 -7.95 -18.79
CA LEU A 44 6.17 -7.69 -19.98
C LEU A 44 6.49 -8.95 -20.78
N LEU A 45 6.35 -10.12 -20.15
CA LEU A 45 6.56 -11.43 -20.77
C LEU A 45 5.26 -12.10 -21.21
N ASP A 46 4.10 -11.48 -20.91
CA ASP A 46 2.79 -12.01 -21.27
C ASP A 46 2.54 -11.87 -22.78
N ARG A 47 2.09 -12.96 -23.41
CA ARG A 47 1.73 -13.03 -24.83
C ARG A 47 0.23 -12.97 -25.08
N VAL A 48 -0.59 -13.14 -24.04
CA VAL A 48 -2.06 -13.09 -24.12
C VAL A 48 -2.53 -11.65 -24.04
N VAL A 49 -2.05 -10.89 -23.05
CA VAL A 49 -2.32 -9.47 -22.89
C VAL A 49 -0.99 -8.72 -22.90
N PRO A 50 -0.46 -8.37 -24.09
CA PRO A 50 0.83 -7.70 -24.18
C PRO A 50 0.74 -6.29 -23.60
N ILE A 51 1.40 -6.08 -22.45
CA ILE A 51 1.57 -4.76 -21.84
C ILE A 51 2.98 -4.27 -22.13
N SER A 52 3.10 -3.07 -22.68
CA SER A 52 4.38 -2.41 -22.94
C SER A 52 4.88 -1.61 -21.73
N LEU A 53 6.19 -1.34 -21.69
CA LEU A 53 6.77 -0.43 -20.69
C LEU A 53 6.12 0.96 -20.72
N GLY A 54 5.78 1.49 -21.90
CA GLY A 54 5.09 2.77 -22.01
C GLY A 54 3.73 2.77 -21.31
N GLN A 55 3.00 1.65 -21.39
CA GLN A 55 1.71 1.50 -20.72
C GLN A 55 1.81 1.34 -19.20
N MET A 56 2.99 0.95 -18.70
CA MET A 56 3.28 0.93 -17.26
C MET A 56 3.63 2.30 -16.69
N LEU A 57 4.17 3.20 -17.53
CA LEU A 57 4.63 4.54 -17.13
C LEU A 57 3.59 5.64 -17.41
N VAL A 58 2.53 5.32 -18.15
CA VAL A 58 1.43 6.23 -18.46
C VAL A 58 0.13 5.53 -18.09
N PRO A 59 -0.44 5.83 -16.92
CA PRO A 59 -1.70 5.22 -16.49
C PRO A 59 -2.80 5.42 -17.53
N PHE A 60 -3.69 4.44 -17.64
CA PHE A 60 -4.86 4.45 -18.54
C PHE A 60 -4.56 4.41 -20.05
N SER A 61 -3.30 4.27 -20.45
CA SER A 61 -2.91 4.17 -21.87
C SER A 61 -3.04 2.76 -22.47
N SER A 62 -3.27 1.73 -21.64
CA SER A 62 -3.53 0.36 -22.11
C SER A 62 -4.91 0.26 -22.77
N PRO A 63 -5.04 -0.32 -23.98
CA PRO A 63 -6.35 -0.60 -24.57
C PRO A 63 -7.08 -1.73 -23.81
N TYR A 64 -6.34 -2.59 -23.10
CA TYR A 64 -6.90 -3.63 -22.26
C TYR A 64 -7.31 -3.06 -20.91
N ARG A 65 -8.62 -3.13 -20.61
CA ARG A 65 -9.24 -2.69 -19.35
C ARG A 65 -8.61 -1.39 -18.81
N PRO A 66 -8.65 -0.28 -19.58
CA PRO A 66 -7.84 0.92 -19.36
C PRO A 66 -7.96 1.45 -17.93
N PHE A 67 -9.18 1.50 -17.39
CA PHE A 67 -9.41 1.96 -16.03
C PHE A 67 -8.72 1.06 -15.00
N ALA A 68 -9.01 -0.25 -15.00
CA ALA A 68 -8.46 -1.18 -14.02
C ALA A 68 -6.93 -1.27 -14.11
N VAL A 69 -6.36 -1.37 -15.31
CA VAL A 69 -4.91 -1.43 -15.54
C VAL A 69 -4.25 -0.10 -15.13
N GLY A 70 -4.87 1.04 -15.46
CA GLY A 70 -4.37 2.35 -15.07
C GLY A 70 -4.29 2.56 -13.55
N LEU A 71 -5.22 2.00 -12.77
CA LEU A 71 -5.12 2.00 -11.29
C LEU A 71 -3.87 1.25 -10.81
N GLY A 72 -3.53 0.13 -11.46
CA GLY A 72 -2.33 -0.65 -11.14
C GLY A 72 -1.03 0.10 -11.47
N ALA A 73 -0.96 0.72 -12.66
CA ALA A 73 0.15 1.58 -13.05
C ALA A 73 0.34 2.74 -12.07
N ALA A 74 -0.72 3.49 -11.77
CA ALA A 74 -0.69 4.59 -10.80
C ALA A 74 -0.29 4.12 -9.39
N ALA A 75 -0.75 2.94 -8.96
CA ALA A 75 -0.35 2.36 -7.67
C ALA A 75 1.15 2.03 -7.64
N ALA A 76 1.69 1.46 -8.72
CA ALA A 76 3.11 1.12 -8.84
C ALA A 76 3.99 2.39 -8.87
N GLU A 77 3.59 3.42 -9.61
CA GLU A 77 4.26 4.72 -9.66
C GLU A 77 4.29 5.41 -8.28
N LEU A 78 3.14 5.44 -7.59
CA LEU A 78 3.06 5.97 -6.23
C LEU A 78 3.91 5.14 -5.26
N MET A 79 3.92 3.81 -5.38
CA MET A 79 4.76 2.94 -4.56
C MET A 79 6.24 3.24 -4.79
N ALA A 80 6.66 3.44 -6.04
CA ALA A 80 8.03 3.83 -6.38
C ALA A 80 8.38 5.21 -5.77
N ALA A 81 7.50 6.20 -5.90
CA ALA A 81 7.69 7.53 -5.31
C ALA A 81 7.83 7.46 -3.77
N VAL A 82 6.99 6.67 -3.09
CA VAL A 82 7.08 6.42 -1.64
C VAL A 82 8.38 5.71 -1.28
N GLY A 83 8.78 4.70 -2.05
CA GLY A 83 10.03 3.94 -1.85
C GLY A 83 11.27 4.84 -1.97
N ILE A 84 11.33 5.65 -3.02
CA ILE A 84 12.39 6.65 -3.24
C ILE A 84 12.41 7.66 -2.08
N SER A 85 11.25 8.21 -1.70
CA SER A 85 11.14 9.13 -0.56
C SER A 85 11.64 8.50 0.75
N ASN A 86 11.34 7.21 0.99
CA ASN A 86 11.85 6.50 2.16
C ASN A 86 13.37 6.29 2.13
N HIS A 87 13.96 6.05 0.96
CA HIS A 87 15.41 5.96 0.80
C HIS A 87 16.09 7.27 1.19
N PHE A 88 15.56 8.40 0.70
CA PHE A 88 16.10 9.75 0.96
C PHE A 88 15.58 10.40 2.24
N ARG A 89 14.91 9.66 3.13
CA ARG A 89 14.22 10.22 4.31
C ARG A 89 15.09 11.11 5.22
N LYS A 90 16.40 10.85 5.29
CA LYS A 90 17.36 11.62 6.11
C LYS A 90 17.72 12.97 5.50
N GLN A 91 17.49 13.15 4.20
CA GLN A 91 17.86 14.35 3.43
C GLN A 91 16.68 15.32 3.24
N MET A 92 15.51 15.01 3.81
CA MET A 92 14.28 15.79 3.61
C MET A 92 13.64 16.19 4.93
N PRO A 93 12.87 17.30 4.95
CA PRO A 93 12.11 17.69 6.13
C PRO A 93 11.16 16.58 6.56
N HIS A 94 11.19 16.20 7.84
CA HIS A 94 10.38 15.12 8.38
C HIS A 94 8.87 15.30 8.08
N ARG A 95 8.37 16.54 8.04
CA ARG A 95 6.97 16.85 7.68
C ARG A 95 6.65 16.46 6.23
N LEU A 96 7.55 16.74 5.29
CA LEU A 96 7.38 16.40 3.88
C LEU A 96 7.44 14.89 3.68
N TRP A 97 8.48 14.26 4.21
CA TRP A 97 8.63 12.79 4.19
C TRP A 97 7.36 12.10 4.69
N ARG A 98 6.82 12.55 5.83
CA ARG A 98 5.64 11.94 6.43
C ARG A 98 4.38 12.10 5.58
N ARG A 99 4.22 13.24 4.89
CA ARG A 99 3.10 13.46 3.95
C ARG A 99 3.20 12.51 2.75
N ILE A 100 4.38 12.38 2.16
CA ILE A 100 4.62 11.45 1.05
C ILE A 100 4.39 10.01 1.52
N HIS A 101 4.90 9.65 2.70
CA HIS A 101 4.73 8.31 3.25
C HIS A 101 3.26 7.93 3.45
N TYR A 102 2.37 8.89 3.75
CA TYR A 102 0.92 8.63 3.82
C TYR A 102 0.28 8.27 2.48
N LEU A 103 0.92 8.56 1.35
CA LEU A 103 0.46 8.09 0.03
C LEU A 103 0.47 6.56 -0.08
N THR A 104 1.14 5.84 0.82
CA THR A 104 1.04 4.37 0.94
C THR A 104 -0.42 3.90 1.11
N LEU A 105 -1.28 4.73 1.72
CA LEU A 105 -2.72 4.43 1.79
C LEU A 105 -3.39 4.51 0.41
N GLY A 106 -3.02 5.50 -0.40
CA GLY A 106 -3.46 5.60 -1.79
C GLY A 106 -2.98 4.42 -2.62
N VAL A 107 -1.71 4.02 -2.45
CA VAL A 107 -1.16 2.80 -3.08
C VAL A 107 -2.01 1.58 -2.75
N TRP A 108 -2.34 1.36 -1.47
CA TRP A 108 -3.17 0.24 -1.06
C TRP A 108 -4.57 0.27 -1.69
N VAL A 109 -5.26 1.42 -1.66
CA VAL A 109 -6.60 1.56 -2.27
C VAL A 109 -6.55 1.26 -3.76
N LEU A 110 -5.62 1.88 -4.50
CA LEU A 110 -5.51 1.71 -5.95
C LEU A 110 -5.11 0.29 -6.32
N ALA A 111 -4.17 -0.33 -5.60
CA ALA A 111 -3.74 -1.70 -5.85
C ALA A 111 -4.86 -2.73 -5.55
N THR A 112 -5.63 -2.54 -4.47
CA THR A 112 -6.79 -3.40 -4.17
C THR A 112 -7.87 -3.26 -5.23
N ALA A 113 -8.21 -2.03 -5.64
CA ALA A 113 -9.18 -1.80 -6.71
C ALA A 113 -8.70 -2.38 -8.06
N HIS A 114 -7.42 -2.21 -8.39
CA HIS A 114 -6.79 -2.83 -9.55
C HIS A 114 -6.95 -4.36 -9.52
N GLY A 115 -6.59 -5.02 -8.42
CA GLY A 115 -6.72 -6.48 -8.31
C GLY A 115 -8.14 -6.99 -8.51
N VAL A 116 -9.14 -6.33 -7.89
CA VAL A 116 -10.57 -6.70 -8.03
C VAL A 116 -11.07 -6.50 -9.46
N LEU A 117 -10.68 -5.40 -10.12
CA LEU A 117 -11.23 -5.01 -11.42
C LEU A 117 -10.47 -5.61 -12.63
N ALA A 118 -9.17 -5.86 -12.49
CA ALA A 118 -8.31 -6.36 -13.56
C ALA A 118 -8.17 -7.89 -13.53
N GLY A 119 -8.20 -8.51 -12.34
CA GLY A 119 -8.03 -9.95 -12.17
C GLY A 119 -9.16 -10.75 -12.83
N SER A 120 -8.81 -11.84 -13.51
CA SER A 120 -9.79 -12.81 -14.02
C SER A 120 -10.54 -13.52 -12.88
N ASP A 121 -9.88 -13.62 -11.72
CA ASP A 121 -10.29 -14.18 -10.44
C ASP A 121 -10.73 -13.10 -9.44
N GLY A 122 -10.84 -11.83 -9.86
CA GLY A 122 -11.09 -10.69 -8.97
C GLY A 122 -12.41 -10.75 -8.19
N THR A 123 -13.37 -11.56 -8.66
CA THR A 123 -14.66 -11.81 -8.00
C THR A 123 -14.78 -13.21 -7.41
N ASP A 124 -13.75 -14.04 -7.53
CA ASP A 124 -13.78 -15.38 -6.95
C ASP A 124 -13.86 -15.29 -5.41
N PRO A 125 -14.62 -16.18 -4.75
CA PRO A 125 -14.87 -16.08 -3.32
C PRO A 125 -13.60 -16.01 -2.46
N TRP A 126 -12.54 -16.70 -2.87
CA TRP A 126 -11.27 -16.70 -2.15
C TRP A 126 -10.59 -15.33 -2.21
N PHE A 127 -10.54 -14.70 -3.39
CA PHE A 127 -9.91 -13.39 -3.57
C PHE A 127 -10.74 -12.30 -2.91
N ALA A 128 -12.07 -12.35 -3.10
CA ALA A 128 -13.00 -11.44 -2.44
C ALA A 128 -12.90 -11.53 -0.91
N GLY A 129 -12.75 -12.74 -0.36
CA GLY A 129 -12.52 -12.95 1.07
C GLY A 129 -11.22 -12.31 1.58
N VAL A 130 -10.12 -12.47 0.84
CA VAL A 130 -8.83 -11.83 1.17
C VAL A 130 -8.92 -10.30 1.08
N ALA A 131 -9.55 -9.77 0.04
CA ALA A 131 -9.74 -8.33 -0.13
C ALA A 131 -10.60 -7.74 1.00
N ALA A 132 -11.73 -8.38 1.32
CA ALA A 132 -12.60 -7.97 2.42
C ALA A 132 -11.89 -8.01 3.78
N ALA A 133 -11.12 -9.08 4.05
CA ALA A 133 -10.31 -9.18 5.26
C ALA A 133 -9.25 -8.06 5.35
N SER A 134 -8.60 -7.73 4.23
CA SER A 134 -7.65 -6.61 4.15
C SER A 134 -8.31 -5.28 4.50
N VAL A 135 -9.46 -4.98 3.88
CA VAL A 135 -10.23 -3.75 4.12
C VAL A 135 -10.69 -3.67 5.57
N ALA A 136 -11.24 -4.75 6.11
CA ALA A 136 -11.69 -4.81 7.50
C ALA A 136 -10.54 -4.57 8.49
N ALA A 137 -9.38 -5.20 8.26
CA ALA A 137 -8.21 -5.06 9.12
C ALA A 137 -7.61 -3.65 9.08
N VAL A 138 -7.56 -3.01 7.91
CA VAL A 138 -7.15 -1.60 7.78
C VAL A 138 -8.16 -0.68 8.46
N GLY A 139 -9.46 -0.89 8.27
CA GLY A 139 -10.52 -0.12 8.92
C GLY A 139 -10.45 -0.21 10.45
N LEU A 140 -10.24 -1.41 10.99
CA LEU A 140 -10.03 -1.63 12.42
C LEU A 140 -8.79 -0.90 12.94
N ALA A 141 -7.68 -0.94 12.20
CA ALA A 141 -6.45 -0.23 12.59
C ALA A 141 -6.66 1.30 12.65
N PHE A 142 -7.45 1.85 11.74
CA PHE A 142 -7.87 3.25 11.78
C PHE A 142 -8.76 3.56 12.98
N ALA A 143 -9.76 2.72 13.26
CA ALA A 143 -10.63 2.88 14.42
C ALA A 143 -9.81 2.90 15.73
N VAL A 144 -8.88 1.96 15.88
CA VAL A 144 -7.95 1.91 17.03
C VAL A 144 -7.13 3.20 17.15
N ARG A 145 -6.58 3.69 16.03
CA ARG A 145 -5.81 4.95 16.00
C ARG A 145 -6.64 6.14 16.48
N CYS A 146 -7.90 6.26 16.03
CA CYS A 146 -8.79 7.34 16.44
C CYS A 146 -9.11 7.24 17.95
N SER A 147 -9.36 6.04 18.46
CA SER A 147 -9.66 5.81 19.88
C SER A 147 -8.47 6.12 20.80
N VAL A 148 -7.24 5.78 20.40
CA VAL A 148 -6.04 6.11 21.17
C VAL A 148 -5.82 7.62 21.25
N ARG A 149 -6.03 8.34 20.15
CA ARG A 149 -5.96 9.81 20.14
C ARG A 149 -7.03 10.42 21.04
N GLY A 150 -8.28 9.98 20.93
CA GLY A 150 -9.38 10.49 21.76
C GLY A 150 -9.12 10.33 23.26
N ARG A 151 -8.55 9.20 23.68
CA ARG A 151 -8.16 9.00 25.09
C ARG A 151 -7.10 9.99 25.57
N ALA A 152 -6.08 10.29 24.76
CA ALA A 152 -5.04 11.24 25.13
C ALA A 152 -5.58 12.67 25.34
N TRP A 153 -6.57 13.08 24.53
CA TRP A 153 -7.28 14.35 24.72
C TRP A 153 -8.08 14.39 26.03
N LEU A 154 -8.81 13.31 26.34
CA LEU A 154 -9.62 13.22 27.57
C LEU A 154 -8.78 13.18 28.85
N THR A 155 -7.58 12.57 28.80
CA THR A 155 -6.67 12.51 29.95
C THR A 155 -5.74 13.71 30.08
N GLY A 156 -5.84 14.72 29.19
CA GLY A 156 -4.99 15.92 29.22
C GLY A 156 -3.50 15.66 28.97
N THR A 157 -3.16 14.52 28.34
CA THR A 157 -1.77 14.09 28.08
C THR A 157 -1.32 14.34 26.63
N ALA A 158 -2.07 15.19 25.91
CA ALA A 158 -1.89 15.50 24.49
C ALA A 158 -0.73 16.49 24.22
#